data_AF-A0AAV4J9G0-F1
#
_entry.id   AF-A0AAV4J9G0-F1
#
_cell.length_a   1.000
_cell.length_b   1.000
_cell.length_c   1.000
_cell.angle_alpha   90.00
_cell.angle_beta   90.00
_cell.angle_gamma   90.00
#
_symmetry.space_group_name_H-M   'P 1'
#
loop_
_entity.id
_entity.type
_entity.pdbx_description
1 polymer ?
#
loop_
_entity_poly.entity_id
_entity_poly.type
_entity_poly.pdbx_seq_one_letter_code
_entity_poly.pdbx_strand_id
1 'polypeptide(L)'
;MHIVPVVRGGVDYNREFPEKSLVNAANFKGPRELAAFLKSLETDELEYSRYLEVKDRYRAFVVDNRWCPVCEYLHKLYQLPENRRHKVVDLRKELYDGHVLTPPPIV
;
A
#
# COMPACT_ATOMS: atom_id res chain seq x y z
N MET A 1 5.03 -17.32 -3.26
CA MET A 1 3.73 -17.04 -2.62
C MET A 1 2.73 -16.60 -3.69
N HIS A 2 1.68 -17.40 -3.94
CA HIS A 2 0.60 -17.12 -4.90
C HIS A 2 -0.67 -16.82 -4.12
N ILE A 3 -0.88 -15.53 -3.83
CA ILE A 3 -1.99 -15.06 -3.01
C ILE A 3 -2.59 -13.85 -3.72
N VAL A 4 -3.92 -13.80 -3.78
CA VAL A 4 -4.65 -12.62 -4.25
C VAL A 4 -4.82 -11.65 -3.07
N PRO A 5 -4.27 -10.43 -3.13
CA PRO A 5 -4.40 -9.48 -2.04
C PRO A 5 -5.81 -8.88 -1.97
N VAL A 6 -6.36 -8.80 -0.76
CA VAL A 6 -7.58 -8.03 -0.45
C VAL A 6 -7.16 -6.72 0.18
N VAL A 7 -7.47 -5.59 -0.47
CA VAL A 7 -6.95 -4.27 -0.08
C VAL A 7 -8.06 -3.30 0.28
N ARG A 8 -7.74 -2.34 1.16
CA ARG A 8 -8.56 -1.18 1.48
C ARG A 8 -7.66 -0.04 1.93
N GLY A 9 -7.88 1.17 1.43
CA GLY A 9 -7.03 2.32 1.73
C GLY A 9 -7.42 3.57 0.95
N GLY A 10 -6.59 4.61 1.01
CA GLY A 10 -6.81 5.89 0.32
C GLY A 10 -6.32 5.95 -1.13
N VAL A 11 -5.90 4.83 -1.70
CA VAL A 11 -5.44 4.74 -3.10
C VAL A 11 -6.63 4.41 -4.00
N ASP A 12 -6.69 5.00 -5.19
CA ASP A 12 -7.61 4.59 -6.24
C ASP A 12 -7.10 3.32 -6.93
N TYR A 13 -7.29 2.17 -6.28
CA TYR A 13 -6.74 0.90 -6.75
C TYR A 13 -7.25 0.47 -8.13
N ASN A 14 -8.45 0.91 -8.53
CA ASN A 14 -9.01 0.59 -9.85
C ASN A 14 -8.27 1.34 -10.97
N ARG A 15 -7.69 2.51 -10.67
CA ARG A 15 -6.86 3.28 -11.60
C ARG A 15 -5.40 2.83 -11.60
N GLU A 16 -4.85 2.57 -10.41
CA GLU A 16 -3.40 2.36 -10.23
C GLU A 16 -2.96 0.91 -10.49
N PHE A 17 -3.89 -0.05 -10.44
CA PHE A 17 -3.57 -1.47 -10.59
C PHE A 17 -4.36 -2.11 -11.74
N PRO A 18 -3.76 -3.06 -12.47
CA PRO A 18 -4.48 -3.79 -13.50
C PRO A 18 -5.70 -4.51 -12.93
N GLU A 19 -6.74 -4.64 -13.74
CA GLU A 19 -7.90 -5.48 -13.42
C GLU A 19 -7.46 -6.89 -13.02
N LYS A 20 -8.19 -7.48 -12.07
CA LYS A 20 -7.90 -8.81 -11.50
C LYS A 20 -6.51 -8.97 -10.88
N SER A 21 -5.77 -7.91 -10.55
CA SER A 21 -4.53 -8.04 -9.77
C SER A 21 -4.76 -8.12 -8.26
N LEU A 22 -5.92 -7.65 -7.79
CA LEU A 22 -6.28 -7.53 -6.38
C LEU A 22 -7.81 -7.51 -6.21
N VAL A 23 -8.28 -7.72 -4.98
CA VAL A 23 -9.67 -7.48 -4.59
C VAL A 23 -9.73 -6.17 -3.80
N ASN A 24 -10.33 -5.13 -4.38
CA ASN A 24 -10.53 -3.86 -3.69
C ASN A 24 -11.82 -3.93 -2.85
N ALA A 25 -11.67 -3.96 -1.52
CA ALA A 25 -12.80 -4.02 -0.60
C ALA A 25 -13.74 -2.81 -0.68
N ALA A 26 -13.26 -1.67 -1.21
CA ALA A 26 -14.09 -0.48 -1.40
C ALA A 26 -15.13 -0.63 -2.52
N ASN A 27 -14.99 -1.65 -3.39
CA ASN A 27 -15.94 -1.92 -4.47
C ASN A 27 -17.23 -2.63 -3.98
N PHE A 28 -17.32 -2.96 -2.70
CA PHE A 28 -18.46 -3.66 -2.10
C PHE A 28 -19.22 -2.73 -1.15
N LYS A 29 -20.55 -2.89 -1.07
CA LYS A 29 -21.41 -2.06 -0.19
C LYS A 29 -21.09 -2.27 1.30
N GLY A 30 -20.51 -3.41 1.65
CA GLY A 30 -20.12 -3.71 3.01
C GLY A 30 -19.45 -5.08 3.17
N PRO A 31 -19.02 -5.41 4.40
CA PRO A 31 -18.22 -6.61 4.67
C PRO A 31 -18.97 -7.91 4.37
N ARG A 32 -20.30 -7.93 4.46
CA ARG A 32 -21.11 -9.12 4.12
C ARG A 32 -21.01 -9.47 2.64
N GLU A 33 -21.08 -8.47 1.76
CA GLU A 33 -21.01 -8.66 0.32
C GLU A 33 -19.60 -9.06 -0.11
N LEU A 34 -18.57 -8.42 0.48
CA LEU A 34 -17.18 -8.83 0.31
C LEU A 34 -16.97 -10.29 0.74
N ALA A 35 -17.47 -10.70 1.90
CA ALA A 35 -17.33 -12.08 2.39
C ALA A 35 -18.00 -13.10 1.45
N ALA A 36 -19.18 -12.78 0.91
CA ALA A 36 -19.86 -13.62 -0.06
C ALA A 36 -19.04 -13.76 -1.36
N PHE A 37 -18.49 -12.65 -1.87
CA PHE A 37 -17.61 -12.66 -3.04
C PHE A 37 -16.34 -13.48 -2.80
N LEU A 38 -15.67 -13.31 -1.66
CA LEU A 38 -14.46 -14.06 -1.33
C LEU A 38 -14.75 -15.56 -1.22
N LYS A 39 -15.91 -15.94 -0.67
CA LYS A 39 -16.35 -17.34 -0.62
C LYS A 39 -16.62 -17.91 -2.01
N SER A 40 -17.23 -17.16 -2.92
CA SER A 40 -17.40 -17.62 -4.31
C SER A 40 -16.06 -17.76 -5.04
N LEU A 41 -15.14 -16.82 -4.80
CA LEU A 41 -13.82 -16.81 -5.43
C LEU A 41 -12.94 -17.97 -4.92
N GLU A 42 -13.04 -18.33 -3.65
CA GLU A 42 -12.36 -19.49 -3.06
C GLU A 42 -12.74 -20.81 -3.75
N THR A 43 -14.01 -20.95 -4.15
CA THR A 43 -14.53 -22.17 -4.78
C THR A 43 -14.36 -22.22 -6.29
N ASP A 44 -14.10 -21.09 -6.94
CA ASP A 44 -13.91 -21.00 -8.39
C ASP A 44 -12.42 -20.92 -8.73
N GLU A 45 -11.78 -22.09 -8.91
CA GLU A 45 -10.36 -22.21 -9.21
C GLU A 45 -9.97 -21.47 -10.50
N LEU A 46 -10.85 -21.45 -11.50
CA LEU A 46 -10.60 -20.81 -12.78
C LEU A 46 -10.57 -19.30 -12.61
N GLU A 47 -11.54 -18.74 -11.91
CA GLU A 47 -11.56 -17.30 -11.64
C GLU A 47 -10.41 -16.89 -10.72
N TYR A 48 -10.11 -17.65 -9.67
CA TYR A 48 -8.95 -17.40 -8.80
C TYR A 48 -7.63 -17.41 -9.59
N SER A 49 -7.47 -18.35 -10.53
CA SER A 49 -6.28 -18.44 -11.39
C SER A 49 -6.11 -17.21 -12.28
N ARG A 50 -7.20 -16.65 -12.81
CA ARG A 50 -7.15 -15.40 -13.60
C ARG A 50 -6.61 -14.23 -12.79
N TYR A 51 -6.87 -14.18 -11.48
CA TYR A 51 -6.26 -13.16 -10.63
C TYR A 51 -4.74 -13.33 -10.49
N LEU A 52 -4.27 -14.58 -10.46
CA LEU A 52 -2.84 -14.89 -10.35
C LEU A 52 -2.08 -14.69 -11.66
N GLU A 53 -2.69 -14.93 -12.82
CA GLU A 53 -2.03 -14.75 -14.13
C GLU A 53 -1.49 -13.33 -14.32
N VAL A 54 -2.18 -12.32 -13.79
CA VAL A 54 -1.75 -10.92 -13.87
C VAL A 54 -0.39 -10.74 -13.19
N LYS A 55 -0.12 -11.46 -12.09
CA LYS A 55 1.16 -11.42 -11.39
C LYS A 55 2.33 -11.87 -12.27
N ASP A 56 2.11 -12.81 -13.18
CA ASP A 56 3.17 -13.31 -14.07
C ASP A 56 3.49 -12.29 -15.18
N ARG A 57 2.57 -11.37 -15.47
CA ARG A 57 2.71 -10.33 -16.51
C ARG A 57 3.36 -9.05 -15.99
N TYR A 58 3.22 -8.75 -14.70
CA TYR A 58 3.71 -7.49 -14.12
C TYR A 58 4.74 -7.75 -13.03
N ARG A 59 5.88 -7.06 -13.10
CA ARG A 59 6.87 -7.03 -12.02
C ARG A 59 6.74 -5.71 -11.26
N ALA A 60 6.64 -5.79 -9.94
CA ALA A 60 6.77 -4.62 -9.10
C ALA A 60 8.22 -4.12 -9.16
N PHE A 61 8.44 -2.93 -9.70
CA PHE A 61 9.70 -2.23 -9.53
C PHE A 61 9.71 -1.59 -8.14
N VAL A 62 10.07 -2.38 -7.13
CA VAL A 62 10.30 -1.84 -5.79
C VAL A 62 11.68 -1.21 -5.79
N VAL A 63 11.74 0.07 -6.16
CA VAL A 63 12.93 0.91 -5.96
C VAL A 63 12.55 1.98 -4.94
N ASP A 64 12.17 1.55 -3.73
CA ASP A 64 11.89 2.56 -2.74
C ASP A 64 12.02 2.13 -1.29
N ASN A 65 13.08 2.61 -0.66
CA ASN A 65 13.28 2.56 0.77
C ASN A 65 12.72 3.80 1.48
N ARG A 66 11.84 4.60 0.85
CA ARG A 66 11.21 5.83 1.41
C ARG A 66 10.69 5.65 2.85
N TRP A 67 10.30 4.44 3.23
CA TRP A 67 9.85 4.13 4.58
C TRP A 67 10.99 4.08 5.62
N CYS A 68 12.21 3.70 5.22
CA CYS A 68 13.35 3.62 6.13
C CYS A 68 13.72 4.98 6.76
N PRO A 69 13.86 6.09 5.99
CA PRO A 69 14.09 7.42 6.58
C PRO A 69 13.02 7.83 7.58
N VAL A 70 11.77 7.47 7.32
CA VAL A 70 10.63 7.78 8.20
C VAL A 70 10.72 6.98 9.49
N CYS A 71 10.96 5.67 9.40
CA CYS A 71 11.16 4.82 10.56
C CYS A 71 12.35 5.30 11.41
N GLU A 72 13.45 5.67 10.76
CA GLU A 72 14.64 6.21 11.45
C GLU A 72 14.33 7.53 12.17
N TYR A 73 13.61 8.45 11.51
CA TYR A 73 13.18 9.71 12.11
C TYR A 73 12.30 9.48 13.35
N LEU A 74 11.28 8.62 13.22
CA LEU A 74 10.38 8.29 14.33
C LEU A 74 11.16 7.67 15.50
N HIS A 75 12.05 6.71 15.24
CA HIS A 75 12.90 6.11 16.28
C HIS A 75 13.78 7.15 16.99
N LYS A 76 14.37 8.09 16.25
CA LYS A 76 15.13 9.21 16.84
C LYS A 76 14.24 10.08 17.72
N LEU A 77 13.01 10.36 17.31
CA LEU A 77 12.05 11.13 18.13
C LEU A 77 11.70 10.42 19.44
N TYR A 78 11.49 9.10 19.41
CA TYR A 78 11.15 8.31 20.60
C TYR A 78 12.27 8.25 21.66
N GLN A 79 13.52 8.39 21.24
CA GLN A 79 14.68 8.34 22.14
C GLN A 79 15.00 9.67 22.82
N LEU A 80 14.27 10.75 22.52
CA LEU A 80 14.53 12.06 23.09
C LEU A 80 14.03 12.16 24.55
N PRO A 81 14.82 12.74 25.47
CA PRO A 81 14.41 12.94 26.85
C PRO A 81 13.24 13.93 26.91
N GLU A 82 12.12 13.44 27.43
CA GLU A 82 10.81 14.05 27.67
C GLU A 82 10.70 15.57 27.53
N ASN A 83 10.36 16.04 26.33
CA ASN A 83 9.46 17.20 26.14
C ASN A 83 8.90 17.38 24.71
N ARG A 84 9.22 16.46 23.77
CA ARG A 84 8.73 16.52 22.37
C ARG A 84 7.72 15.44 21.99
N ARG A 85 7.23 14.66 22.96
CA ARG A 85 6.28 13.55 22.75
C ARG A 85 4.91 13.96 22.20
N HIS A 86 4.60 15.27 22.16
CA HIS A 86 3.27 15.79 21.82
C HIS A 86 3.22 16.69 20.57
N LYS A 87 4.29 16.81 19.78
CA LYS A 87 4.11 17.38 18.43
C LYS A 87 3.40 16.35 17.59
N VAL A 88 2.14 16.62 17.25
CA VAL A 88 1.43 15.92 16.17
C VAL A 88 2.33 16.06 14.95
N VAL A 89 3.06 15.00 14.61
CA VAL A 89 3.89 14.98 13.42
C VAL A 89 2.92 15.09 12.26
N ASP A 90 3.01 16.16 11.49
CA ASP A 90 2.29 16.26 10.23
C ASP A 90 2.98 15.31 9.25
N LEU A 91 2.64 14.02 9.39
CA LEU A 91 3.20 12.96 8.57
C LEU A 91 2.97 13.24 7.10
N ARG A 92 1.91 13.95 6.71
CA ARG A 92 1.68 14.34 5.33
C ARG A 92 2.76 15.32 4.87
N LYS A 93 2.99 16.38 5.63
CA LYS A 93 4.03 17.36 5.32
C LYS A 93 5.43 16.72 5.30
N GLU A 94 5.74 15.86 6.26
CA GLU A 94 7.05 15.21 6.35
C GLU A 94 7.27 14.13 5.28
N LEU A 95 6.21 13.42 4.84
CA LEU A 95 6.32 12.37 3.82
C LEU A 95 6.21 12.89 2.38
N TYR A 96 5.44 13.95 2.17
CA TYR A 96 5.06 14.41 0.83
C TYR A 96 5.55 15.83 0.51
N ASP A 97 5.72 16.71 1.50
CA ASP A 97 6.03 18.14 1.27
C ASP A 97 7.46 18.55 1.71
N GLY A 98 8.18 17.69 2.44
CA GLY A 98 9.47 18.00 3.07
C GLY A 98 10.64 17.14 2.57
N HIS A 99 11.32 17.60 1.52
CA HIS A 99 12.76 17.33 1.28
C HIS A 99 13.31 15.88 1.34
N VAL A 100 12.62 14.88 0.77
CA VAL A 100 13.24 13.56 0.49
C VAL A 100 13.50 13.31 -1.00
N LEU A 101 13.01 14.17 -1.90
CA LEU A 101 13.19 14.03 -3.35
C LEU A 101 13.62 15.33 -4.03
N THR A 102 14.65 16.02 -3.55
CA THR A 102 15.36 16.97 -4.42
C THR A 102 16.40 16.17 -5.22
N PRO A 103 16.23 15.99 -6.55
CA PRO A 103 17.28 15.38 -7.37
C PRO A 103 18.55 16.25 -7.24
N PRO A 104 19.75 15.65 -7.19
CA PRO A 104 20.97 16.44 -7.14
C PRO A 104 21.07 17.31 -8.41
N PRO A 105 21.69 18.50 -8.32
CA PRO A 105 21.89 19.34 -9.48
C PRO A 105 22.70 18.56 -10.53
N ILE A 106 22.27 18.69 -11.79
CA ILE A 106 22.95 18.09 -12.93
C ILE A 106 24.30 18.82 -13.07
N VAL A 107 25.39 18.10 -12.80
CA VAL A 107 26.76 18.51 -13.12
C VAL A 107 27.18 17.79 -14.39
#